data_AF-A0A6F9C2U6-F1
#
_entry.id   AF-A0A6F9C2U6-F1
#
_cell.length_a   1.000
_cell.length_b   1.000
_cell.length_c   1.000
_cell.angle_alpha   90.00
_cell.angle_beta   90.00
_cell.angle_gamma   90.00
#
_symmetry.space_group_name_H-M   'P 1'
#
loop_
_entity.id
_entity.type
_entity.pdbx_description
1 polymer ?
#
loop_
_entity_poly.entity_id
_entity_poly.type
_entity_poly.pdbx_seq_one_letter_code
_entity_poly.pdbx_strand_id
1 'polypeptide(L)'
;EPRQNPGGMRGNSIHTTSKGINNDVCKEIHYPVGKIEQLLSNGWRVITFRNGTRKEINADQNSQKEYPDGTVKTVYSNERQETMFPSGRVRIKDKDGLIIIDKK
;
A
#
# COMPACT_ATOMS: atom_id res chain seq x y z
N GLU A 1 1.70 -1.76 -34.51
CA GLU A 1 0.74 -1.88 -33.39
C GLU A 1 0.42 -3.35 -33.15
N PRO A 2 0.23 -3.77 -31.89
CA PRO A 2 -1.13 -4.06 -31.49
C PRO A 2 -1.53 -3.31 -30.22
N ARG A 3 -2.78 -2.84 -30.26
CA ARG A 3 -3.49 -2.14 -29.20
C ARG A 3 -3.92 -3.13 -28.13
N GLN A 4 -3.66 -2.84 -26.87
CA GLN A 4 -4.44 -3.37 -25.75
C GLN A 4 -4.65 -2.28 -24.70
N ASN A 5 -5.87 -1.75 -24.68
CA ASN A 5 -6.54 -1.08 -23.57
C ASN A 5 -8.03 -1.39 -23.77
N PRO A 6 -8.91 -1.44 -22.73
CA PRO A 6 -8.70 -1.10 -21.32
C PRO A 6 -9.30 -2.15 -20.36
N GLY A 7 -8.47 -2.75 -19.49
CA GLY A 7 -8.96 -3.61 -18.41
C GLY A 7 -9.27 -2.80 -17.16
N GLY A 8 -10.55 -2.55 -16.89
CA GLY A 8 -11.03 -1.79 -15.75
C GLY A 8 -10.35 -2.18 -14.44
N MET A 9 -9.70 -1.22 -13.80
CA MET A 9 -9.35 -1.32 -12.39
C MET A 9 -10.66 -1.27 -11.61
N ARG A 10 -11.24 -2.46 -11.42
CA ARG A 10 -12.33 -2.67 -10.48
C ARG A 10 -11.92 -1.99 -9.20
N GLY A 11 -12.70 -0.97 -8.83
CA GLY A 11 -12.76 -0.50 -7.47
C GLY A 11 -13.10 -1.71 -6.61
N ASN A 12 -12.07 -2.24 -5.98
CA ASN A 12 -12.15 -2.81 -4.66
C ASN A 12 -10.93 -2.22 -3.98
N SER A 13 -11.17 -1.13 -3.24
CA SER A 13 -10.42 -0.89 -2.02
C SER A 13 -10.57 -2.18 -1.23
N ILE A 14 -9.63 -3.10 -1.41
CA ILE A 14 -9.51 -4.25 -0.54
C ILE A 14 -8.90 -3.68 0.74
N HIS A 15 -9.74 -2.97 1.50
CA HIS A 15 -9.78 -3.20 2.93
C HIS A 15 -10.16 -4.69 3.09
N THR A 16 -9.20 -5.58 2.93
CA THR A 16 -9.20 -6.79 3.73
C THR A 16 -8.77 -6.34 5.10
N THR A 17 -9.70 -5.70 5.83
CA THR A 17 -9.79 -6.00 7.24
C THR A 17 -9.84 -7.51 7.32
N SER A 18 -8.78 -8.08 7.90
CA SER A 18 -8.61 -9.48 8.22
C SER A 18 -9.94 -10.13 8.64
N LYS A 19 -10.60 -10.81 7.71
CA LYS A 19 -11.70 -11.73 7.98
C LYS A 19 -11.48 -12.91 7.05
N GLY A 20 -10.65 -13.86 7.48
CA GLY A 20 -10.56 -15.18 6.86
C GLY A 20 -9.18 -15.77 6.56
N ILE A 21 -8.08 -15.05 6.81
CA ILE A 21 -6.72 -15.62 6.78
C ILE A 21 -6.08 -15.38 8.14
N ASN A 22 -5.65 -16.45 8.81
CA ASN A 22 -4.89 -16.38 10.06
C ASN A 22 -3.53 -15.72 9.76
N ASN A 23 -3.52 -14.40 9.73
CA ASN A 23 -2.32 -13.58 9.56
C ASN A 23 -1.66 -13.40 10.93
N ASP A 24 -1.34 -14.52 11.57
CA ASP A 24 -0.67 -14.53 12.85
C ASP A 24 0.71 -13.87 12.70
N VAL A 25 1.09 -13.07 13.70
CA VAL A 25 2.40 -12.42 13.75
C VAL A 25 3.44 -13.50 14.07
N CYS A 26 4.28 -13.85 13.10
CA CYS A 26 5.36 -14.81 13.29
C CYS A 26 6.59 -14.20 13.95
N LYS A 27 6.84 -12.90 13.72
CA LYS A 27 7.95 -12.17 14.35
C LYS A 27 7.57 -10.72 14.56
N GLU A 28 7.93 -10.17 15.71
CA GLU A 28 7.78 -8.75 16.03
C GLU A 28 9.12 -8.17 16.49
N ILE A 29 9.46 -6.97 16.02
CA ILE A 29 10.68 -6.23 16.37
C ILE A 29 10.27 -4.84 16.84
N HIS A 30 10.71 -4.49 18.05
CA HIS A 30 10.57 -3.15 18.61
C HIS A 30 11.86 -2.38 18.44
N TYR A 31 11.80 -1.27 17.72
CA TYR A 31 12.95 -0.37 17.55
C TYR A 31 12.91 0.75 18.58
N PRO A 32 14.08 1.28 18.99
CA PRO A 32 14.16 2.55 19.70
C PRO A 32 13.37 3.62 18.93
N VAL A 33 12.74 4.56 19.65
CA VAL A 33 11.85 5.61 19.11
C VAL A 33 10.44 5.18 18.68
N GLY A 34 10.03 3.94 18.96
CA GLY A 34 8.62 3.52 18.87
C GLY A 34 8.18 3.06 17.47
N LYS A 35 9.12 2.64 16.62
CA LYS A 35 8.80 1.89 15.39
C LYS A 35 8.65 0.41 15.76
N ILE A 36 7.57 -0.21 15.30
CA ILE A 36 7.32 -1.65 15.43
C ILE A 36 7.29 -2.27 14.03
N GLU A 37 7.92 -3.43 13.86
CA GLU A 37 7.92 -4.20 12.61
C GLU A 37 7.46 -5.63 12.88
N GLN A 38 6.45 -6.08 12.15
CA GLN A 38 5.83 -7.40 12.26
C GLN A 38 5.98 -8.16 10.94
N LEU A 39 6.41 -9.42 11.01
CA LEU A 39 6.37 -10.38 9.92
C LEU A 39 5.18 -11.32 10.16
N LEU A 40 4.29 -11.41 9.18
CA LEU A 40 3.10 -12.24 9.24
C LEU A 40 3.36 -13.62 8.63
N SER A 41 2.57 -14.61 9.05
CA SER A 41 2.62 -16.00 8.56
C SER A 41 2.48 -16.13 7.04
N ASN A 42 1.78 -15.20 6.40
CA ASN A 42 1.58 -15.14 4.95
C ASN A 42 2.75 -14.46 4.19
N GLY A 43 3.85 -14.14 4.88
CA GLY A 43 5.02 -13.47 4.31
C GLY A 43 4.92 -11.95 4.19
N TRP A 44 3.80 -11.35 4.59
CA TRP A 44 3.66 -9.89 4.61
C TRP A 44 4.48 -9.27 5.74
N ARG A 45 4.93 -8.04 5.52
CA ARG A 45 5.58 -7.23 6.55
C ARG A 45 4.74 -6.00 6.85
N VAL A 46 4.50 -5.74 8.12
CA VAL A 46 3.78 -4.55 8.60
C VAL A 46 4.73 -3.73 9.46
N ILE A 47 4.84 -2.45 9.18
CA ILE A 47 5.66 -1.49 9.93
C ILE A 47 4.74 -0.39 10.45
N THR A 48 4.68 -0.25 11.76
CA THR A 48 3.94 0.81 12.45
C THR A 48 4.95 1.82 12.97
N PHE A 49 4.83 3.07 12.52
CA PHE A 49 5.66 4.18 12.96
C PHE A 49 5.00 4.91 14.11
N ARG A 50 5.80 5.51 15.00
CA ARG A 50 5.31 6.28 16.15
C ARG A 50 4.31 7.39 15.80
N ASN A 51 4.44 7.97 14.62
CA ASN A 51 3.54 9.03 14.15
C ASN A 51 2.17 8.51 13.67
N GLY A 52 1.84 7.23 13.86
CA GLY A 52 0.59 6.61 13.41
C GLY A 52 0.61 6.17 11.94
N THR A 53 1.68 6.44 11.20
CA THR A 53 1.83 5.92 9.84
C THR A 53 2.00 4.40 9.89
N ARG A 54 1.33 3.70 8.98
CA ARG A 54 1.43 2.24 8.84
C ARG A 54 1.88 1.89 7.42
N LYS A 55 2.87 1.02 7.29
CA LYS A 55 3.37 0.53 6.00
C LYS A 55 3.20 -0.98 5.94
N GLU A 56 2.53 -1.48 4.92
CA GLU A 56 2.45 -2.89 4.60
C GLU A 56 3.30 -3.19 3.36
N ILE A 57 3.91 -4.37 3.33
CA ILE A 57 4.63 -4.90 2.19
C ILE A 57 4.11 -6.33 1.98
N ASN A 58 3.55 -6.60 0.80
CA ASN A 58 3.04 -7.92 0.46
C ASN A 58 4.17 -8.82 -0.09
N ALA A 59 3.86 -10.10 -0.35
CA ALA A 59 4.81 -11.05 -0.90
C ALA A 59 5.37 -10.62 -2.27
N ASP A 60 4.56 -9.93 -3.08
CA ASP A 60 4.92 -9.44 -4.43
C ASP A 60 5.79 -8.16 -4.41
N GLN A 61 6.27 -7.73 -3.24
CA GLN A 61 7.03 -6.49 -3.03
C GLN A 61 6.23 -5.20 -3.32
N ASN A 62 4.92 -5.28 -3.47
CA ASN A 62 4.07 -4.10 -3.43
C ASN A 62 4.05 -3.56 -2.00
N SER A 63 4.10 -2.25 -1.86
CA SER A 63 4.01 -1.61 -0.54
C SER A 63 2.91 -0.57 -0.49
N GLN A 64 2.13 -0.59 0.58
CA GLN A 64 1.09 0.38 0.87
C GLN A 64 1.47 1.15 2.13
N LYS A 65 1.32 2.46 2.10
CA LYS A 65 1.59 3.35 3.23
C LYS A 65 0.37 4.18 3.52
N GLU A 66 -0.21 3.96 4.69
CA GLU A 66 -1.33 4.70 5.23
C GLU A 66 -0.81 5.77 6.19
N TYR A 67 -1.21 7.01 5.93
CA TYR A 67 -0.84 8.17 6.72
C TYR A 67 -1.97 8.54 7.68
N PRO A 68 -1.68 9.19 8.82
CA PRO A 68 -2.69 9.56 9.82
C PRO A 68 -3.78 10.50 9.31
N ASP A 69 -3.51 11.23 8.23
CA ASP A 69 -4.50 12.09 7.57
C ASP A 69 -5.50 11.29 6.73
N GLY A 70 -5.32 9.97 6.58
CA GLY A 70 -6.11 9.10 5.71
C GLY A 70 -5.57 8.99 4.28
N THR A 71 -4.47 9.66 3.95
CA THR A 71 -3.81 9.48 2.66
C THR A 71 -3.25 8.07 2.56
N VAL A 72 -3.49 7.40 1.44
CA VAL A 72 -2.95 6.07 1.16
C VAL A 72 -2.08 6.13 -0.07
N LYS A 73 -0.83 5.67 0.06
CA LYS A 73 0.11 5.57 -1.05
C LYS A 73 0.49 4.12 -1.31
N THR A 74 0.26 3.64 -2.53
CA THR A 74 0.69 2.32 -2.99
C THR A 74 1.85 2.47 -3.96
N VAL A 75 2.93 1.72 -3.73
CA VAL A 75 4.05 1.56 -4.66
C VAL A 75 4.04 0.11 -5.10
N TYR A 76 3.84 -0.10 -6.39
CA TYR A 76 3.79 -1.42 -7.00
C TYR A 76 5.21 -1.89 -7.38
N SER A 77 5.40 -3.18 -7.56
CA SER A 77 6.68 -3.78 -7.96
C SER A 77 7.19 -3.33 -9.33
N ASN A 78 6.29 -2.80 -10.18
CA ASN A 78 6.64 -2.14 -11.45
C ASN A 78 6.98 -0.64 -11.28
N GLU A 79 7.24 -0.19 -10.06
CA GLU A 79 7.59 1.18 -9.66
C GLU A 79 6.50 2.24 -9.89
N ARG A 80 5.33 1.85 -10.43
CA ARG A 80 4.15 2.71 -10.48
C ARG A 80 3.74 3.09 -9.06
N GLN A 81 3.30 4.33 -8.90
CA GLN A 81 2.83 4.85 -7.64
C GLN A 81 1.39 5.33 -7.77
N GLU A 82 0.57 5.01 -6.78
CA GLU A 82 -0.79 5.49 -6.66
C GLU A 82 -0.95 6.19 -5.30
N THR A 83 -1.67 7.30 -5.28
CA THR A 83 -1.98 8.04 -4.06
C THR A 83 -3.45 8.37 -4.04
N MET A 84 -4.16 7.84 -3.06
CA MET A 84 -5.54 8.17 -2.74
C MET A 84 -5.53 9.18 -1.60
N PHE A 85 -6.14 10.33 -1.83
CA PHE A 85 -6.30 11.36 -0.82
C PHE A 85 -7.64 11.21 -0.09
N PRO A 86 -7.76 11.68 1.16
CA PRO A 86 -9.02 11.68 1.91
C PRO A 86 -10.16 12.40 1.20
N SER A 87 -9.82 13.36 0.32
CA SER A 87 -10.78 14.09 -0.50
C SER A 87 -11.41 13.25 -1.63
N GLY A 88 -10.98 12.00 -1.83
CA GLY A 88 -11.35 11.16 -2.96
C GLY A 88 -10.46 11.36 -4.19
N ARG A 89 -9.59 12.36 -4.20
CA ARG A 89 -8.62 12.57 -5.29
C ARG A 89 -7.70 11.35 -5.42
N VAL A 90 -7.47 10.90 -6.65
CA VAL A 90 -6.53 9.82 -6.97
C VAL A 90 -5.49 10.33 -7.93
N ARG A 91 -4.22 10.15 -7.58
CA ARG A 91 -3.08 10.51 -8.42
C ARG A 91 -2.19 9.31 -8.68
N ILE A 92 -1.82 9.11 -9.93
CA ILE A 92 -1.01 7.98 -10.37
C ILE A 92 0.22 8.52 -11.10
N LYS A 93 1.38 7.99 -10.69
CA LYS A 93 2.67 8.26 -11.32
C LYS A 93 3.24 6.98 -11.91
N ASP A 94 3.93 7.10 -13.04
CA ASP A 94 4.74 6.01 -13.58
C ASP A 94 6.07 5.85 -12.83
N LYS A 95 6.93 4.94 -13.32
CA LYS A 95 8.27 4.68 -12.77
C LYS A 95 9.20 5.90 -12.83
N ASP A 96 9.00 6.78 -13.81
CA ASP A 96 9.82 7.99 -14.00
C ASP A 96 9.29 9.16 -13.15
N GLY A 97 8.20 8.95 -12.40
CA GLY A 97 7.58 9.93 -11.53
C GLY A 97 6.64 10.90 -12.26
N LEU A 98 6.38 10.68 -13.55
CA LEU A 98 5.46 11.49 -14.34
C LEU A 98 4.02 11.16 -13.96
N ILE A 99 3.18 12.20 -13.89
CA ILE A 99 1.76 12.05 -13.56
C ILE A 99 1.04 11.52 -14.80
N ILE A 100 0.53 10.29 -14.73
CA ILE A 100 -0.25 9.70 -15.81
C ILE A 100 -1.76 9.84 -15.57
N ILE A 101 -2.19 9.94 -14.31
CA ILE A 101 -3.60 10.16 -13.93
C ILE A 101 -3.64 11.11 -12.74
N ASP A 102 -4.55 12.09 -12.80
CA ASP A 102 -4.91 12.95 -11.68
C ASP A 102 -6.43 13.19 -11.74
N LYS A 103 -7.17 12.50 -10.88
CA LYS A 103 -8.64 12.53 -10.83
C LYS A 103 -9.09 13.06 -9.50
N LYS A 104 -10.13 13.88 -9.50
CA LYS A 104 -10.79 14.42 -8.31
C LYS A 104 -12.17 13.81 -8.19
#